data_AF-A0A5C7ZSL2-F1
#
_entry.id   AF-A0A5C7ZSL2-F1
#
_cell.length_a   1.000
_cell.length_b   1.000
_cell.length_c   1.000
_cell.angle_alpha   90.00
_cell.angle_beta   90.00
_cell.angle_gamma   90.00
#
_symmetry.space_group_name_H-M   'P 1'
#
loop_
_entity.id
_entity.type
_entity.pdbx_description
1 polymer ?
#
loop_
_entity_poly.entity_id
_entity_poly.type
_entity_poly.pdbx_seq_one_letter_code
_entity_poly.pdbx_strand_id
1 'polypeptide(L)'
;MRTTTTLGAMACALMTIAQPKTDKATIQWGEEQTEKTTGTYGTLFGQNDDAVHMTFWKKDDLFIRKMTADLANAYLVPVDLKLDKKDLQLREAMVAGDHIILFAERYDKKEDLRTLYMRSYRESDMVPTGPWERLAEFSSGKAYAGGFQMDVSPNEEHILVSIFLPYDKDGAEKFRLRVYDRRMAPVWDREVTMPYTDKEFVVEDLRVENDGDVVALGMKYAEKQEARRMKREGQATYDYHLITFSADGTHLDNTIHGGDRFLQDLTISLDKGEGPILCGGLYGTKESNKVRGAFFMSLDPRTKAVIHESYQAFSDDLITQYMTAREEAKAKKKAEKKDEDLQLFEYDLDEIIRRDDGGAVLVGEQYYSYTTTVCTPTQNGGQSCHTVSHYIHNDIIVVNMDPKGDIEWATTIPKRQHTTNDGGYYSSYTVGVKGDRLHFIFNDNAENLFRSAGDKFKPMDLGGKASVVTMATVSRDGHVVREALMDPEKRDLILRPKGSHQLADDRMFIYATRKRDYRFGLVSFQ
;
A
#
# COMPACT_ATOMS: atom_id res chain seq x y z
N MET A 1 -28.73 -27.38 67.96
CA MET A 1 -27.86 -28.31 67.19
C MET A 1 -28.33 -28.24 65.74
N ARG A 2 -27.77 -27.30 64.97
CA ARG A 2 -26.68 -27.49 63.98
C ARG A 2 -27.11 -28.26 62.72
N THR A 3 -27.74 -27.49 61.83
CA THR A 3 -27.49 -27.36 60.39
C THR A 3 -26.36 -28.18 59.77
N THR A 4 -26.66 -28.83 58.64
CA THR A 4 -25.77 -28.84 57.47
C THR A 4 -26.55 -29.19 56.19
N THR A 5 -26.83 -28.17 55.39
CA THR A 5 -27.23 -28.25 53.98
C THR A 5 -25.94 -28.29 53.16
N THR A 6 -25.75 -29.31 52.31
CA THR A 6 -24.61 -29.38 51.40
C THR A 6 -25.10 -29.10 49.98
N LEU A 7 -24.86 -27.87 49.50
CA LEU A 7 -24.96 -27.50 48.09
C LEU A 7 -23.70 -28.04 47.38
N GLY A 8 -23.87 -28.99 46.46
CA GLY A 8 -22.81 -29.39 45.53
C GLY A 8 -22.77 -28.43 44.36
N ALA A 9 -21.89 -27.43 44.41
CA ALA A 9 -21.55 -26.61 43.24
C ALA A 9 -20.56 -27.38 42.36
N MET A 10 -21.03 -27.88 41.22
CA MET A 10 -20.18 -28.47 40.18
C MET A 10 -19.62 -27.32 39.34
N ALA A 11 -18.43 -26.84 39.72
CA ALA A 11 -17.69 -25.87 38.92
C ALA A 11 -17.08 -26.57 37.70
N CYS A 12 -17.72 -26.42 36.54
CA CYS A 12 -17.07 -26.66 35.25
C CYS A 12 -15.99 -25.59 35.05
N ALA A 13 -14.76 -25.89 35.48
CA ALA A 13 -13.60 -25.14 35.05
C ALA A 13 -13.33 -25.47 33.58
N LEU A 14 -13.91 -24.67 32.67
CA LEU A 14 -13.39 -24.55 31.31
C LEU A 14 -12.02 -23.87 31.43
N MET A 15 -10.97 -24.67 31.56
CA MET A 15 -9.63 -24.21 31.22
C MET A 15 -9.61 -24.03 29.70
N THR A 16 -9.99 -22.84 29.24
CA THR A 16 -9.58 -22.36 27.92
C THR A 16 -8.05 -22.27 27.96
N ILE A 17 -7.39 -23.34 27.54
CA ILE A 17 -5.99 -23.27 27.15
C ILE A 17 -5.97 -22.26 26.01
N ALA A 18 -5.47 -21.06 26.27
CA ALA A 18 -5.21 -20.08 25.22
C ALA A 18 -4.29 -20.77 24.22
N GLN A 19 -4.81 -21.17 23.05
CA GLN A 19 -3.98 -21.69 21.99
C GLN A 19 -3.16 -20.48 21.50
N PRO A 20 -1.82 -20.49 21.63
CA PRO A 20 -1.01 -19.36 21.17
C PRO A 20 -1.07 -19.24 19.64
N LYS A 21 -1.34 -20.35 18.96
CA LYS A 21 -1.53 -20.46 17.51
C LYS A 21 -3.01 -20.50 17.17
N THR A 22 -3.40 -19.79 16.13
CA THR A 22 -4.78 -19.77 15.63
C THR A 22 -5.24 -21.11 15.08
N ASP A 23 -6.52 -21.42 15.29
CA ASP A 23 -7.28 -22.48 14.60
C ASP A 23 -8.10 -21.94 13.42
N LYS A 24 -8.10 -20.61 13.21
CA LYS A 24 -8.86 -19.92 12.15
C LYS A 24 -8.10 -19.76 10.85
N ALA A 25 -6.87 -20.27 10.77
CA ALA A 25 -6.09 -20.26 9.56
C ALA A 25 -5.12 -21.45 9.53
N THR A 26 -4.90 -21.99 8.35
CA THR A 26 -3.91 -23.04 8.09
C THR A 26 -2.91 -22.57 7.06
N ILE A 27 -1.64 -22.94 7.22
CA ILE A 27 -0.59 -22.65 6.23
C ILE A 27 -0.15 -23.95 5.57
N GLN A 28 -0.27 -24.02 4.25
CA GLN A 28 0.45 -24.97 3.42
C GLN A 28 1.77 -24.34 2.99
N TRP A 29 2.89 -24.98 3.30
CA TRP A 29 4.21 -24.51 2.85
C TRP A 29 4.66 -25.28 1.62
N GLY A 30 5.21 -24.56 0.66
CA GLY A 30 5.93 -25.14 -0.46
C GLY A 30 7.33 -25.61 -0.05
N GLU A 31 8.06 -26.12 -1.05
CA GLU A 31 9.45 -26.54 -0.85
C GLU A 31 10.34 -25.37 -0.42
N GLU A 32 11.33 -25.67 0.41
CA GLU A 32 12.39 -24.73 0.74
C GLU A 32 13.29 -24.50 -0.47
N GLN A 33 13.53 -23.22 -0.76
CA GLN A 33 14.33 -22.79 -1.89
C GLN A 33 15.43 -21.85 -1.39
N THR A 34 16.46 -21.66 -2.22
CA THR A 34 17.60 -20.82 -1.86
C THR A 34 17.88 -19.83 -2.98
N GLU A 35 18.14 -18.58 -2.62
CA GLU A 35 18.44 -17.48 -3.55
C GLU A 35 19.63 -17.83 -4.45
N LYS A 36 20.55 -18.69 -3.97
CA LYS A 36 21.68 -19.18 -4.76
C LYS A 36 21.24 -19.98 -6.00
N THR A 37 20.15 -20.74 -5.91
CA THR A 37 19.67 -21.63 -6.97
C THR A 37 18.62 -20.94 -7.84
N THR A 38 17.70 -20.21 -7.22
CA THR A 38 16.53 -19.64 -7.91
C THR A 38 16.67 -18.15 -8.22
N GLY A 39 17.62 -17.46 -7.61
CA GLY A 39 17.68 -15.99 -7.60
C GLY A 39 16.91 -15.40 -6.42
N THR A 40 17.09 -14.09 -6.23
CA THR A 40 16.41 -13.28 -5.22
C THR A 40 15.03 -12.90 -5.72
N TYR A 41 14.00 -13.09 -4.90
CA TYR A 41 12.65 -12.63 -5.19
C TYR A 41 12.63 -11.11 -5.40
N GLY A 42 11.96 -10.66 -6.47
CA GLY A 42 11.70 -9.26 -6.75
C GLY A 42 10.32 -8.85 -6.23
N THR A 43 9.31 -8.98 -7.09
CA THR A 43 7.93 -8.61 -6.80
C THR A 43 6.95 -9.62 -7.39
N LEU A 44 5.81 -9.81 -6.73
CA LEU A 44 4.60 -10.36 -7.32
C LEU A 44 3.97 -9.23 -8.13
N PHE A 45 3.61 -9.50 -9.39
CA PHE A 45 3.14 -8.47 -10.31
C PHE A 45 1.81 -8.82 -10.99
N GLY A 46 1.28 -10.01 -10.73
CA GLY A 46 -0.01 -10.41 -11.24
C GLY A 46 -0.41 -11.78 -10.76
N GLN A 47 -1.69 -12.07 -10.94
CA GLN A 47 -2.28 -13.36 -10.66
C GLN A 47 -3.42 -13.64 -11.65
N ASN A 48 -3.73 -14.90 -11.81
CA ASN A 48 -4.98 -15.38 -12.39
C ASN A 48 -5.61 -16.37 -11.41
N ASP A 49 -6.77 -16.95 -11.77
CA ASP A 49 -7.57 -17.80 -10.88
C ASP A 49 -6.75 -18.90 -10.16
N ASP A 50 -5.71 -19.44 -10.82
CA ASP A 50 -4.95 -20.60 -10.33
C ASP A 50 -3.44 -20.37 -10.20
N ALA A 51 -2.91 -19.17 -10.45
CA ALA A 51 -1.48 -18.92 -10.41
C ALA A 51 -1.10 -17.48 -10.07
N VAL A 52 0.12 -17.33 -9.54
CA VAL A 52 0.78 -16.04 -9.30
C VAL A 52 2.03 -15.89 -10.16
N HIS A 53 2.31 -14.64 -10.54
CA HIS A 53 3.44 -14.27 -11.37
C HIS A 53 4.39 -13.34 -10.64
N MET A 54 5.67 -13.68 -10.67
CA MET A 54 6.68 -12.99 -9.87
C MET A 54 7.96 -12.78 -10.67
N THR A 55 8.67 -11.71 -10.33
CA THR A 55 10.04 -11.47 -10.81
C THR A 55 11.06 -12.08 -9.87
N PHE A 56 12.15 -12.59 -10.44
CA PHE A 56 13.32 -13.09 -9.73
C PHE A 56 14.59 -12.54 -10.38
N TRP A 57 15.62 -12.30 -9.59
CA TRP A 57 16.87 -11.72 -10.05
C TRP A 57 18.04 -12.62 -9.72
N LYS A 58 18.87 -12.94 -10.72
CA LYS A 58 20.19 -13.56 -10.52
C LYS A 58 21.24 -12.59 -11.03
N LYS A 59 21.90 -11.88 -10.09
CA LYS A 59 22.71 -10.71 -10.44
C LYS A 59 21.83 -9.70 -11.20
N ASP A 60 22.17 -9.37 -12.43
CA ASP A 60 21.44 -8.43 -13.28
C ASP A 60 20.44 -9.12 -14.23
N ASP A 61 20.38 -10.46 -14.21
CA ASP A 61 19.48 -11.22 -15.09
C ASP A 61 18.09 -11.36 -14.45
N LEU A 62 17.07 -10.89 -15.17
CA LEU A 62 15.65 -11.03 -14.80
C LEU A 62 15.13 -12.42 -15.16
N PHE A 63 14.34 -13.00 -14.28
CA PHE A 63 13.54 -14.19 -14.51
C PHE A 63 12.08 -13.90 -14.16
N ILE A 64 11.16 -14.46 -14.95
CA ILE A 64 9.74 -14.48 -14.63
C ILE A 64 9.36 -15.88 -14.19
N ARG A 65 8.69 -15.96 -13.05
CA ARG A 65 8.18 -17.21 -12.48
C ARG A 65 6.66 -17.19 -12.48
N LYS A 66 6.07 -18.27 -12.97
CA LYS A 66 4.66 -18.63 -12.71
C LYS A 66 4.63 -19.76 -11.72
N MET A 67 3.84 -19.61 -10.68
CA MET A 67 3.64 -20.63 -9.67
C MET A 67 2.15 -20.86 -9.47
N THR A 68 1.73 -22.12 -9.51
CA THR A 68 0.33 -22.50 -9.35
C THR A 68 -0.08 -22.41 -7.88
N ALA A 69 -1.39 -22.38 -7.64
CA ALA A 69 -1.97 -22.23 -6.31
C ALA A 69 -1.68 -23.42 -5.36
N ASP A 70 -1.18 -24.54 -5.86
CA ASP A 70 -0.64 -25.66 -5.07
C ASP A 70 0.86 -25.47 -4.70
N LEU A 71 1.42 -24.29 -4.98
CA LEU A 71 2.81 -23.90 -4.80
C LEU A 71 3.80 -24.64 -5.71
N ALA A 72 3.32 -25.28 -6.79
CA ALA A 72 4.17 -25.90 -7.79
C ALA A 72 4.69 -24.89 -8.81
N ASN A 73 5.94 -25.07 -9.24
CA ASN A 73 6.55 -24.23 -10.26
C ASN A 73 6.04 -24.62 -11.65
N ALA A 74 5.28 -23.75 -12.28
CA ALA A 74 4.91 -23.93 -13.68
C ALA A 74 6.11 -23.60 -14.59
N TYR A 75 6.77 -22.46 -14.37
CA TYR A 75 8.02 -22.12 -15.04
C TYR A 75 8.84 -21.08 -14.28
N LEU A 76 10.13 -20.99 -14.63
CA LEU A 76 11.05 -19.91 -14.24
C LEU A 76 11.93 -19.60 -15.47
N VAL A 77 11.58 -18.57 -16.23
CA VAL A 77 12.16 -18.28 -17.55
C VAL A 77 12.98 -16.99 -17.50
N PRO A 78 14.24 -16.98 -17.98
CA PRO A 78 15.02 -15.75 -18.09
C PRO A 78 14.44 -14.83 -19.14
N VAL A 79 14.50 -13.52 -18.89
CA VAL A 79 14.07 -12.47 -19.82
C VAL A 79 15.28 -11.68 -20.29
N ASP A 80 15.43 -11.58 -21.61
CA ASP A 80 16.47 -10.75 -22.20
C ASP A 80 16.05 -9.27 -22.18
N LEU A 81 16.60 -8.52 -21.22
CA LEU A 81 16.46 -7.07 -21.06
C LEU A 81 17.52 -6.31 -21.87
N LYS A 82 17.72 -6.69 -23.15
CA LYS A 82 18.65 -6.02 -24.05
C LYS A 82 17.97 -5.56 -25.32
N LEU A 83 18.37 -4.38 -25.77
CA LEU A 83 18.00 -3.81 -27.07
C LEU A 83 19.23 -3.15 -27.69
N ASP A 84 19.63 -3.61 -28.88
CA ASP A 84 20.82 -3.13 -29.59
C ASP A 84 22.11 -3.15 -28.74
N LYS A 85 22.31 -4.24 -27.98
CA LYS A 85 23.44 -4.43 -27.04
C LYS A 85 23.46 -3.44 -25.86
N LYS A 86 22.40 -2.67 -25.66
CA LYS A 86 22.22 -1.81 -24.48
C LYS A 86 21.24 -2.48 -23.52
N ASP A 87 21.56 -2.45 -22.24
CA ASP A 87 20.70 -2.98 -21.20
C ASP A 87 19.47 -2.06 -20.99
N LEU A 88 18.33 -2.68 -20.74
CA LEU A 88 17.09 -2.05 -20.30
C LEU A 88 16.89 -2.33 -18.81
N GLN A 89 16.26 -1.41 -18.10
CA GLN A 89 15.86 -1.59 -16.71
C GLN A 89 14.38 -1.94 -16.66
N LEU A 90 14.02 -3.05 -16.03
CA LEU A 90 12.60 -3.38 -15.83
C LEU A 90 11.96 -2.27 -14.98
N ARG A 91 10.88 -1.70 -15.50
CA ARG A 91 10.05 -0.72 -14.78
C ARG A 91 8.88 -1.42 -14.12
N GLU A 92 8.17 -2.24 -14.89
CA GLU A 92 6.95 -2.91 -14.43
C GLU A 92 6.69 -4.17 -15.25
N ALA A 93 5.96 -5.10 -14.66
CA ALA A 93 5.42 -6.27 -15.30
C ALA A 93 3.94 -6.35 -14.94
N MET A 94 3.09 -6.81 -15.85
CA MET A 94 1.67 -7.03 -15.56
C MET A 94 1.16 -8.23 -16.34
N VAL A 95 0.16 -8.91 -15.77
CA VAL A 95 -0.62 -9.96 -16.43
C VAL A 95 -1.84 -9.29 -17.05
N ALA A 96 -2.09 -9.56 -18.33
CA ALA A 96 -3.25 -9.06 -19.07
C ALA A 96 -3.90 -10.25 -19.79
N GLY A 97 -4.80 -10.95 -19.12
CA GLY A 97 -5.42 -12.17 -19.66
C GLY A 97 -4.41 -13.27 -19.99
N ASP A 98 -4.25 -13.57 -21.28
CA ASP A 98 -3.39 -14.67 -21.78
C ASP A 98 -1.95 -14.24 -22.10
N HIS A 99 -1.57 -13.01 -21.76
CA HIS A 99 -0.23 -12.50 -22.00
C HIS A 99 0.32 -11.72 -20.79
N ILE A 100 1.63 -11.59 -20.78
CA ILE A 100 2.38 -10.79 -19.81
C ILE A 100 3.03 -9.64 -20.59
N ILE A 101 2.91 -8.43 -20.07
CA ILE A 101 3.52 -7.23 -20.65
C ILE A 101 4.64 -6.81 -19.72
N LEU A 102 5.86 -6.67 -20.26
CA LEU A 102 6.97 -6.09 -19.53
C LEU A 102 7.26 -4.69 -20.07
N PHE A 103 7.25 -3.72 -19.17
CA PHE A 103 7.68 -2.35 -19.43
C PHE A 103 9.11 -2.18 -18.94
N ALA A 104 9.99 -1.70 -19.81
CA ALA A 104 11.39 -1.49 -19.49
C ALA A 104 11.87 -0.15 -20.00
N GLU A 105 12.72 0.53 -19.24
CA GLU A 105 13.21 1.86 -19.57
C GLU A 105 14.72 1.90 -19.78
N ARG A 106 15.17 2.93 -20.49
CA ARG A 106 16.59 3.25 -20.67
C ARG A 106 16.78 4.76 -20.69
N TYR A 107 17.82 5.23 -20.00
CA TYR A 107 18.32 6.59 -20.13
C TYR A 107 19.63 6.60 -20.93
N ASP A 108 19.61 7.26 -22.09
CA ASP A 108 20.80 7.50 -22.90
C ASP A 108 21.49 8.80 -22.46
N LYS A 109 22.60 8.66 -21.74
CA LYS A 109 23.38 9.80 -21.20
C LYS A 109 24.00 10.70 -22.27
N LYS A 110 24.14 10.23 -23.52
CA LYS A 110 24.76 11.05 -24.58
C LYS A 110 23.74 11.97 -25.24
N GLU A 111 22.53 11.45 -25.45
CA GLU A 111 21.43 12.17 -26.07
C GLU A 111 20.50 12.84 -25.06
N ASP A 112 20.70 12.58 -23.75
CA ASP A 112 19.83 12.99 -22.66
C ASP A 112 18.36 12.54 -22.84
N LEU A 113 18.18 11.36 -23.45
CA LEU A 113 16.87 10.78 -23.74
C LEU A 113 16.52 9.69 -22.74
N ARG A 114 15.31 9.78 -22.17
CA ARG A 114 14.68 8.70 -21.43
C ARG A 114 13.62 8.06 -22.30
N THR A 115 13.69 6.74 -22.46
CA THR A 115 12.83 5.98 -23.36
C THR A 115 12.17 4.83 -22.62
N LEU A 116 10.85 4.68 -22.78
CA LEU A 116 10.07 3.52 -22.34
C LEU A 116 9.87 2.57 -23.51
N TYR A 117 10.13 1.29 -23.26
CA TYR A 117 9.87 0.18 -24.14
C TYR A 117 8.88 -0.78 -23.50
N MET A 118 8.20 -1.56 -24.33
CA MET A 118 7.41 -2.72 -23.93
C MET A 118 7.81 -3.95 -24.72
N ARG A 119 7.58 -5.14 -24.15
CA ARG A 119 7.52 -6.41 -24.89
C ARG A 119 6.43 -7.28 -24.28
N SER A 120 5.61 -7.88 -25.13
CA SER A 120 4.57 -8.82 -24.72
C SER A 120 5.07 -10.26 -24.85
N TYR A 121 4.56 -11.13 -23.99
CA TYR A 121 4.89 -12.54 -23.92
C TYR A 121 3.62 -13.34 -23.72
N ARG A 122 3.55 -14.54 -24.28
CA ARG A 122 2.48 -15.48 -23.95
C ARG A 122 2.60 -15.88 -22.48
N GLU A 123 1.51 -15.77 -21.71
CA GLU A 123 1.51 -16.01 -20.27
C GLU A 123 1.90 -17.45 -19.92
N SER A 124 1.52 -18.41 -20.78
CA SER A 124 1.66 -19.84 -20.50
C SER A 124 3.10 -20.34 -20.45
N ASP A 125 4.02 -19.70 -21.17
CA ASP A 125 5.39 -20.17 -21.35
C ASP A 125 6.45 -19.06 -21.55
N MET A 126 6.07 -17.78 -21.42
CA MET A 126 6.97 -16.63 -21.57
C MET A 126 7.64 -16.53 -22.96
N VAL A 127 7.05 -17.10 -24.01
CA VAL A 127 7.54 -16.84 -25.38
C VAL A 127 7.15 -15.42 -25.81
N PRO A 128 8.11 -14.58 -26.25
CA PRO A 128 7.82 -13.22 -26.70
C PRO A 128 6.95 -13.24 -27.95
N THR A 129 5.94 -12.38 -27.99
CA THR A 129 5.02 -12.26 -29.13
C THR A 129 5.48 -11.21 -30.15
N GLY A 130 6.53 -10.45 -29.84
CA GLY A 130 7.12 -9.43 -30.71
C GLY A 130 8.49 -8.96 -30.20
N PRO A 131 9.15 -8.03 -30.93
CA PRO A 131 10.37 -7.38 -30.46
C PRO A 131 10.07 -6.42 -29.29
N TRP A 132 11.12 -5.81 -28.72
CA TRP A 132 10.92 -4.63 -27.86
C TRP A 132 10.41 -3.47 -28.72
N GLU A 133 9.28 -2.89 -28.32
CA GLU A 133 8.64 -1.77 -28.98
C GLU A 133 8.80 -0.51 -28.15
N ARG A 134 9.15 0.61 -28.78
CA ARG A 134 9.29 1.89 -28.09
C ARG A 134 7.90 2.52 -27.92
N LEU A 135 7.50 2.73 -26.67
CA LEU A 135 6.27 3.44 -26.34
C LEU A 135 6.51 4.95 -26.28
N ALA A 136 7.44 5.40 -25.46
CA ALA A 136 7.62 6.83 -25.19
C ALA A 136 9.08 7.22 -25.15
N GLU A 137 9.36 8.48 -25.47
CA GLU A 137 10.70 9.06 -25.43
C GLU A 137 10.60 10.56 -25.13
N PHE A 138 11.41 11.05 -24.19
CA PHE A 138 11.51 12.48 -23.89
C PHE A 138 12.92 12.85 -23.43
N SER A 139 13.30 14.11 -23.63
CA SER A 139 14.54 14.66 -23.09
C SER A 139 14.40 14.85 -21.59
N SER A 140 15.32 14.31 -20.79
CA SER A 140 15.25 14.39 -19.33
C SER A 140 16.44 15.10 -18.67
N GLY A 141 17.54 15.33 -19.40
CA GLY A 141 18.77 15.95 -18.88
C GLY A 141 19.48 15.18 -17.74
N LYS A 142 18.76 14.29 -17.04
CA LYS A 142 19.19 13.39 -15.97
C LYS A 142 18.32 12.14 -15.96
N ALA A 143 18.87 11.03 -15.46
CA ALA A 143 18.19 9.73 -15.41
C ALA A 143 16.91 9.72 -14.56
N TYR A 144 16.85 10.54 -13.51
CA TYR A 144 15.76 10.57 -12.54
C TYR A 144 14.70 11.64 -12.82
N ALA A 145 14.88 12.44 -13.88
CA ALA A 145 13.93 13.50 -14.22
C ALA A 145 12.79 12.93 -15.10
N GLY A 146 11.56 13.37 -14.82
CA GLY A 146 10.35 12.78 -15.38
C GLY A 146 10.11 11.35 -14.91
N GLY A 147 9.19 10.63 -15.55
CA GLY A 147 8.92 9.24 -15.21
C GLY A 147 7.80 8.61 -16.02
N PHE A 148 7.55 7.35 -15.69
CA PHE A 148 6.44 6.56 -16.24
C PHE A 148 5.66 5.93 -15.09
N GLN A 149 4.35 5.95 -15.21
CA GLN A 149 3.41 5.20 -14.37
C GLN A 149 2.48 4.42 -15.29
N MET A 150 2.17 3.19 -14.89
CA MET A 150 1.18 2.39 -15.55
C MET A 150 0.03 2.11 -14.58
N ASP A 151 -1.17 1.93 -15.12
CA ASP A 151 -2.37 1.54 -14.38
C ASP A 151 -3.24 0.68 -15.30
N VAL A 152 -4.08 -0.16 -14.71
CA VAL A 152 -5.01 -1.05 -15.43
C VAL A 152 -6.41 -0.77 -14.91
N SER A 153 -7.37 -0.65 -15.84
CA SER A 153 -8.75 -0.35 -15.45
C SER A 153 -9.33 -1.49 -14.61
N PRO A 154 -10.31 -1.22 -13.73
CA PRO A 154 -10.90 -2.25 -12.88
C PRO A 154 -11.47 -3.47 -13.62
N ASN A 155 -11.97 -3.27 -14.83
CA ASN A 155 -12.45 -4.33 -15.73
C ASN A 155 -11.35 -4.99 -16.57
N GLU A 156 -10.10 -4.58 -16.42
CA GLU A 156 -8.91 -5.10 -17.10
C GLU A 156 -8.93 -4.93 -18.64
N GLU A 157 -9.77 -4.03 -19.16
CA GLU A 157 -9.88 -3.77 -20.60
C GLU A 157 -8.94 -2.69 -21.11
N HIS A 158 -8.54 -1.75 -20.25
CA HIS A 158 -7.73 -0.60 -20.59
C HIS A 158 -6.45 -0.55 -19.77
N ILE A 159 -5.36 -0.15 -20.43
CA ILE A 159 -4.04 0.03 -19.83
C ILE A 159 -3.63 1.48 -20.06
N LEU A 160 -3.31 2.18 -18.99
CA LEU A 160 -2.76 3.52 -19.03
C LEU A 160 -1.24 3.48 -18.97
N VAL A 161 -0.61 4.27 -19.82
CA VAL A 161 0.80 4.64 -19.71
C VAL A 161 0.86 6.17 -19.57
N SER A 162 1.09 6.61 -18.34
CA SER A 162 1.30 8.01 -17.97
C SER A 162 2.78 8.36 -18.11
N ILE A 163 3.07 9.45 -18.80
CA ILE A 163 4.42 9.94 -19.07
C ILE A 163 4.55 11.30 -18.40
N PHE A 164 5.25 11.34 -17.28
CA PHE A 164 5.56 12.57 -16.57
C PHE A 164 6.81 13.19 -17.17
N LEU A 165 6.68 14.42 -17.68
CA LEU A 165 7.81 15.15 -18.25
C LEU A 165 8.70 15.72 -17.14
N PRO A 166 9.96 16.06 -17.44
CA PRO A 166 10.83 16.72 -16.47
C PRO A 166 10.23 18.05 -16.00
N TYR A 167 10.42 18.32 -14.71
CA TYR A 167 10.10 19.60 -14.09
C TYR A 167 10.68 20.78 -14.89
N ASP A 168 9.79 21.66 -15.35
CA ASP A 168 10.14 22.90 -16.05
C ASP A 168 9.80 24.09 -15.16
N LYS A 169 10.82 24.65 -14.52
CA LYS A 169 10.66 25.65 -13.46
C LYS A 169 9.79 26.83 -13.93
N ASP A 170 8.72 27.08 -13.18
CA ASP A 170 7.74 28.15 -13.44
C ASP A 170 6.93 27.93 -14.75
N GLY A 171 7.07 26.75 -15.37
CA GLY A 171 6.26 26.27 -16.48
C GLY A 171 4.95 25.64 -16.00
N ALA A 172 4.04 25.43 -16.95
CA ALA A 172 2.81 24.70 -16.71
C ALA A 172 3.12 23.22 -16.45
N GLU A 173 2.36 22.59 -15.55
CA GLU A 173 2.44 21.14 -15.33
C GLU A 173 2.02 20.40 -16.62
N LYS A 174 2.87 19.49 -17.09
CA LYS A 174 2.69 18.78 -18.35
C LYS A 174 2.99 17.29 -18.23
N PHE A 175 2.08 16.49 -18.74
CA PHE A 175 2.22 15.06 -18.82
C PHE A 175 1.52 14.54 -20.07
N ARG A 176 1.86 13.33 -20.50
CA ARG A 176 1.21 12.68 -21.63
C ARG A 176 0.55 11.40 -21.18
N LEU A 177 -0.71 11.24 -21.54
CA LEU A 177 -1.53 10.08 -21.24
C LEU A 177 -1.68 9.25 -22.50
N ARG A 178 -1.43 7.95 -22.40
CA ARG A 178 -1.71 6.99 -23.47
C ARG A 178 -2.52 5.84 -22.94
N VAL A 179 -3.69 5.66 -23.51
CA VAL A 179 -4.59 4.55 -23.17
C VAL A 179 -4.55 3.54 -24.29
N TYR A 180 -4.34 2.29 -23.91
CA TYR A 180 -4.36 1.14 -24.78
C TYR A 180 -5.47 0.18 -24.37
N ASP A 181 -5.91 -0.67 -25.30
CA ASP A 181 -6.69 -1.84 -24.93
C ASP A 181 -5.78 -2.89 -24.27
N ARG A 182 -6.39 -3.95 -23.74
CA ARG A 182 -5.64 -5.05 -23.13
C ARG A 182 -4.62 -5.71 -24.04
N ARG A 183 -4.67 -5.53 -25.37
CA ARG A 183 -3.72 -6.09 -26.35
C ARG A 183 -2.63 -5.08 -26.75
N MET A 184 -2.53 -3.98 -26.02
CA MET A 184 -1.64 -2.85 -26.31
C MET A 184 -1.96 -2.15 -27.64
N ALA A 185 -3.18 -2.27 -28.18
CA ALA A 185 -3.61 -1.44 -29.30
C ALA A 185 -3.99 -0.04 -28.78
N PRO A 186 -3.53 1.04 -29.44
CA PRO A 186 -3.80 2.39 -28.96
C PRO A 186 -5.29 2.73 -29.06
N VAL A 187 -5.87 3.19 -27.95
CA VAL A 187 -7.23 3.73 -27.87
C VAL A 187 -7.17 5.23 -28.08
N TRP A 188 -6.38 5.94 -27.27
CA TRP A 188 -6.10 7.36 -27.45
C TRP A 188 -4.77 7.80 -26.82
N ASP A 189 -4.26 8.95 -27.27
CA ASP A 189 -2.98 9.52 -26.84
C ASP A 189 -3.11 11.04 -26.78
N ARG A 190 -2.72 11.64 -25.64
CA ARG A 190 -2.78 13.09 -25.47
C ARG A 190 -1.69 13.65 -24.56
N GLU A 191 -1.14 14.78 -24.98
CA GLU A 191 -0.37 15.65 -24.12
C GLU A 191 -1.31 16.62 -23.40
N VAL A 192 -1.26 16.61 -22.07
CA VAL A 192 -2.03 17.48 -21.18
C VAL A 192 -1.11 18.61 -20.72
N THR A 193 -1.63 19.83 -20.75
CA THR A 193 -1.00 21.00 -20.13
C THR A 193 -1.99 21.58 -19.14
N MET A 194 -1.67 21.52 -17.86
CA MET A 194 -2.50 22.12 -16.81
C MET A 194 -2.42 23.65 -16.88
N PRO A 195 -3.50 24.37 -16.51
CA PRO A 195 -3.47 25.83 -16.43
C PRO A 195 -2.69 26.35 -15.21
N TYR A 196 -2.07 25.45 -14.43
CA TYR A 196 -1.36 25.72 -13.20
C TYR A 196 0.12 25.39 -13.36
N THR A 197 0.97 26.10 -12.62
CA THR A 197 2.39 25.74 -12.55
C THR A 197 2.62 24.47 -11.74
N ASP A 198 3.77 23.84 -11.94
CA ASP A 198 4.26 22.69 -11.16
C ASP A 198 4.33 22.92 -9.63
N LYS A 199 4.30 24.18 -9.17
CA LYS A 199 4.25 24.56 -7.74
C LYS A 199 2.83 24.70 -7.21
N GLU A 200 1.88 24.95 -8.10
CA GLU A 200 0.49 25.22 -7.76
C GLU A 200 -0.37 23.98 -7.91
N PHE A 201 0.07 22.99 -8.69
CA PHE A 201 -0.64 21.74 -8.88
C PHE A 201 0.31 20.56 -8.88
N VAL A 202 0.00 19.56 -8.04
CA VAL A 202 0.72 18.29 -7.98
C VAL A 202 -0.25 17.18 -8.35
N VAL A 203 0.13 16.34 -9.31
CA VAL A 203 -0.58 15.10 -9.61
C VAL A 203 -0.12 14.05 -8.61
N GLU A 204 -1.02 13.55 -7.78
CA GLU A 204 -0.75 12.51 -6.80
C GLU A 204 -0.88 11.12 -7.43
N ASP A 205 -1.92 10.91 -8.24
CA ASP A 205 -2.19 9.63 -8.89
C ASP A 205 -2.95 9.81 -10.22
N LEU A 206 -2.80 8.82 -11.10
CA LEU A 206 -3.48 8.73 -12.40
C LEU A 206 -4.04 7.31 -12.56
N ARG A 207 -5.36 7.20 -12.68
CA ARG A 207 -6.07 5.93 -12.87
C ARG A 207 -6.84 5.91 -14.17
N VAL A 208 -6.99 4.75 -14.79
CA VAL A 208 -7.83 4.57 -15.98
C VAL A 208 -9.16 3.93 -15.62
N GLU A 209 -10.23 4.54 -16.09
CA GLU A 209 -11.61 4.09 -15.91
C GLU A 209 -11.97 2.98 -16.91
N ASN A 210 -13.09 2.30 -16.66
CA ASN A 210 -13.53 1.15 -17.46
C ASN A 210 -13.87 1.50 -18.92
N ASP A 211 -14.19 2.76 -19.21
CA ASP A 211 -14.47 3.31 -20.54
C ASP A 211 -13.22 3.86 -21.25
N GLY A 212 -12.07 3.84 -20.58
CA GLY A 212 -10.81 4.34 -21.09
C GLY A 212 -10.55 5.81 -20.80
N ASP A 213 -11.44 6.52 -20.11
CA ASP A 213 -11.13 7.85 -19.58
C ASP A 213 -10.10 7.75 -18.45
N VAL A 214 -9.34 8.82 -18.24
CA VAL A 214 -8.29 8.87 -17.21
C VAL A 214 -8.66 9.88 -16.15
N VAL A 215 -8.64 9.44 -14.90
CA VAL A 215 -8.88 10.29 -13.74
C VAL A 215 -7.57 10.58 -13.01
N ALA A 216 -7.26 11.86 -12.86
CA ALA A 216 -6.16 12.37 -12.05
C ALA A 216 -6.66 12.78 -10.68
N LEU A 217 -6.04 12.26 -9.63
CA LEU A 217 -6.10 12.84 -8.31
C LEU A 217 -4.95 13.86 -8.20
N GLY A 218 -5.28 15.12 -7.92
CA GLY A 218 -4.26 16.15 -7.74
C GLY A 218 -4.55 17.07 -6.57
N MET A 219 -3.51 17.74 -6.10
CA MET A 219 -3.56 18.76 -5.08
C MET A 219 -3.26 20.12 -5.70
N LYS A 220 -4.18 21.06 -5.54
CA LYS A 220 -3.98 22.45 -5.98
C LYS A 220 -3.67 23.32 -4.77
N TYR A 221 -2.52 23.98 -4.77
CA TYR A 221 -2.10 24.91 -3.72
C TYR A 221 -2.51 26.34 -4.04
N ALA A 222 -2.95 27.06 -3.00
CA ALA A 222 -3.23 28.48 -3.08
C ALA A 222 -1.96 29.29 -3.37
N GLU A 223 -2.11 30.37 -4.14
CA GLU A 223 -1.02 31.31 -4.40
C GLU A 223 -0.46 31.90 -3.11
N LYS A 224 0.82 32.30 -3.12
CA LYS A 224 1.53 32.77 -1.91
C LYS A 224 0.79 33.84 -1.09
N GLN A 225 0.14 34.81 -1.73
CA GLN A 225 -0.60 35.86 -1.01
C GLN A 225 -1.91 35.33 -0.41
N GLU A 226 -2.61 34.49 -1.15
CA GLU A 226 -3.83 33.84 -0.72
C GLU A 226 -3.56 32.82 0.40
N ALA A 227 -2.57 31.96 0.23
CA ALA A 227 -2.11 31.02 1.26
C ALA A 227 -1.76 31.73 2.58
N ARG A 228 -1.16 32.94 2.52
CA ARG A 228 -0.91 33.76 3.72
C ARG A 228 -2.18 34.28 4.39
N ARG A 229 -3.23 34.58 3.62
CA ARG A 229 -4.55 34.96 4.14
C ARG A 229 -5.21 33.76 4.79
N MET A 230 -5.33 32.65 4.06
CA MET A 230 -5.91 31.39 4.53
C MET A 230 -5.25 30.88 5.82
N LYS A 231 -3.92 30.88 5.90
CA LYS A 231 -3.19 30.50 7.13
C LYS A 231 -3.54 31.37 8.35
N ARG A 232 -3.82 32.67 8.15
CA ARG A 232 -4.25 33.56 9.25
C ARG A 232 -5.70 33.31 9.65
N GLU A 233 -6.52 32.82 8.73
CA GLU A 233 -7.92 32.47 8.92
C GLU A 233 -8.09 31.01 9.40
N GLY A 234 -7.00 30.25 9.51
CA GLY A 234 -7.03 28.85 9.93
C GLY A 234 -7.57 27.89 8.87
N GLN A 235 -7.48 28.27 7.60
CA GLN A 235 -7.97 27.49 6.45
C GLN A 235 -6.83 26.68 5.81
N ALA A 236 -7.20 25.58 5.14
CA ALA A 236 -6.30 24.85 4.25
C ALA A 236 -5.81 25.76 3.12
N THR A 237 -4.55 25.61 2.73
CA THR A 237 -3.97 26.33 1.59
C THR A 237 -3.91 25.48 0.34
N TYR A 238 -4.73 24.45 0.27
CA TYR A 238 -4.83 23.53 -0.83
C TYR A 238 -6.22 22.90 -0.86
N ASP A 239 -6.60 22.44 -2.04
CA ASP A 239 -7.77 21.61 -2.26
C ASP A 239 -7.35 20.37 -3.06
N TYR A 240 -8.08 19.27 -2.87
CA TYR A 240 -7.96 18.11 -3.75
C TYR A 240 -8.84 18.30 -4.98
N HIS A 241 -8.39 17.79 -6.10
CA HIS A 241 -9.08 17.83 -7.37
C HIS A 241 -9.11 16.44 -7.99
N LEU A 242 -10.29 16.06 -8.48
CA LEU A 242 -10.49 14.88 -9.30
C LEU A 242 -10.75 15.34 -10.74
N ILE A 243 -9.75 15.19 -11.59
CA ILE A 243 -9.77 15.70 -12.97
C ILE A 243 -9.87 14.55 -13.95
N THR A 244 -10.92 14.52 -14.75
CA THR A 244 -11.12 13.51 -15.80
C THR A 244 -10.60 14.02 -17.13
N PHE A 245 -9.94 13.16 -17.90
CA PHE A 245 -9.48 13.39 -19.26
C PHE A 245 -10.08 12.33 -20.19
N SER A 246 -10.87 12.77 -21.18
CA SER A 246 -11.63 11.84 -22.02
C SER A 246 -11.07 11.71 -23.44
N ALA A 247 -11.40 10.65 -24.17
CA ALA A 247 -10.88 10.39 -25.51
C ALA A 247 -11.12 11.53 -26.54
N ASP A 248 -12.13 12.37 -26.35
CA ASP A 248 -12.52 13.44 -27.28
C ASP A 248 -11.79 14.79 -27.08
N GLY A 249 -10.94 14.90 -26.06
CA GLY A 249 -10.24 16.17 -25.73
C GLY A 249 -10.84 16.93 -24.56
N THR A 250 -12.03 16.53 -24.09
CA THR A 250 -12.66 17.19 -22.95
C THR A 250 -11.95 16.83 -21.64
N HIS A 251 -12.06 17.75 -20.69
CA HIS A 251 -11.69 17.50 -19.30
C HIS A 251 -12.77 18.05 -18.38
N LEU A 252 -12.88 17.41 -17.21
CA LEU A 252 -13.80 17.80 -16.16
C LEU A 252 -13.01 17.90 -14.86
N ASP A 253 -13.02 19.05 -14.20
CA ASP A 253 -12.34 19.31 -12.93
C ASP A 253 -13.37 19.40 -11.80
N ASN A 254 -13.29 18.47 -10.83
CA ASN A 254 -14.13 18.50 -9.64
C ASN A 254 -13.26 18.70 -8.40
N THR A 255 -13.53 19.77 -7.67
CA THR A 255 -12.88 20.03 -6.40
C THR A 255 -13.51 19.21 -5.28
N ILE A 256 -12.68 18.56 -4.48
CA ILE A 256 -13.07 17.86 -3.26
C ILE A 256 -12.88 18.80 -2.08
N HIS A 257 -14.00 19.30 -1.54
CA HIS A 257 -14.00 20.26 -0.45
C HIS A 257 -14.05 19.57 0.92
N GLY A 258 -13.12 19.90 1.81
CA GLY A 258 -13.13 19.43 3.21
C GLY A 258 -13.88 20.34 4.19
N GLY A 259 -14.34 21.51 3.73
CA GLY A 259 -14.82 22.58 4.60
C GLY A 259 -13.70 23.10 5.51
N ASP A 260 -13.95 23.14 6.82
CA ASP A 260 -12.95 23.55 7.82
C ASP A 260 -11.92 22.45 8.15
N ARG A 261 -11.99 21.29 7.48
CA ARG A 261 -11.09 20.15 7.70
C ARG A 261 -9.91 20.18 6.75
N PHE A 262 -8.75 19.79 7.26
CA PHE A 262 -7.54 19.65 6.47
C PHE A 262 -7.47 18.22 5.96
N LEU A 263 -8.05 17.96 4.78
CA LEU A 263 -8.00 16.64 4.15
C LEU A 263 -6.54 16.27 3.84
N GLN A 264 -6.20 15.00 4.01
CA GLN A 264 -4.87 14.46 3.75
C GLN A 264 -4.97 12.97 3.41
N ASP A 265 -3.93 12.46 2.75
CA ASP A 265 -3.78 11.04 2.39
C ASP A 265 -4.95 10.49 1.55
N LEU A 266 -5.64 11.35 0.78
CA LEU A 266 -6.81 10.96 -0.02
C LEU A 266 -6.42 9.91 -1.06
N THR A 267 -7.22 8.84 -1.14
CA THR A 267 -7.11 7.82 -2.19
C THR A 267 -8.50 7.52 -2.80
N ILE A 268 -8.49 6.92 -3.99
CA ILE A 268 -9.71 6.54 -4.70
C ILE A 268 -9.72 5.04 -5.01
N SER A 269 -10.92 4.48 -5.06
CA SER A 269 -11.17 3.14 -5.59
C SER A 269 -12.20 3.25 -6.69
N LEU A 270 -11.89 2.69 -7.86
CA LEU A 270 -12.79 2.62 -9.01
C LEU A 270 -13.57 1.30 -8.99
N ASP A 271 -14.83 1.33 -9.41
CA ASP A 271 -15.69 0.14 -9.44
C ASP A 271 -15.40 -0.74 -10.66
N LYS A 272 -15.57 -2.06 -10.54
CA LYS A 272 -15.43 -2.98 -11.69
C LYS A 272 -16.57 -2.88 -12.70
N GLY A 273 -17.72 -2.36 -12.29
CA GLY A 273 -18.89 -2.12 -13.14
C GLY A 273 -19.15 -0.63 -13.32
N GLU A 274 -20.40 -0.22 -13.04
CA GLU A 274 -20.87 1.18 -13.11
C GLU A 274 -21.16 1.76 -11.71
N GLY A 275 -20.63 1.15 -10.65
CA GLY A 275 -20.80 1.63 -9.28
C GLY A 275 -20.11 2.98 -9.03
N PRO A 276 -20.37 3.61 -7.87
CA PRO A 276 -19.77 4.89 -7.52
C PRO A 276 -18.25 4.77 -7.37
N ILE A 277 -17.54 5.86 -7.68
CA ILE A 277 -16.14 6.02 -7.29
C ILE A 277 -16.12 6.26 -5.78
N LEU A 278 -15.36 5.46 -5.05
CA LEU A 278 -15.14 5.68 -3.63
C LEU A 278 -13.90 6.55 -3.47
N CYS A 279 -14.05 7.62 -2.72
CA CYS A 279 -12.98 8.53 -2.33
C CYS A 279 -12.91 8.51 -0.81
N GLY A 280 -11.73 8.29 -0.25
CA GLY A 280 -11.56 8.17 1.19
C GLY A 280 -10.22 8.72 1.62
N GLY A 281 -10.16 9.23 2.84
CA GLY A 281 -8.97 9.90 3.33
C GLY A 281 -8.98 10.13 4.83
N LEU A 282 -7.92 10.77 5.31
CA LEU A 282 -7.81 11.24 6.68
C LEU A 282 -7.98 12.76 6.72
N TYR A 283 -8.23 13.31 7.91
CA TYR A 283 -8.23 14.76 8.07
C TYR A 283 -7.67 15.21 9.42
N GLY A 284 -7.06 16.39 9.42
CA GLY A 284 -6.64 17.13 10.61
C GLY A 284 -7.53 18.33 10.92
N THR A 285 -7.32 18.96 12.07
CA THR A 285 -7.99 20.22 12.46
C THR A 285 -7.21 21.48 12.10
N LYS A 286 -5.99 21.31 11.58
CA LYS A 286 -5.08 22.38 11.16
C LYS A 286 -4.03 21.83 10.19
N GLU A 287 -3.31 22.73 9.54
CA GLU A 287 -2.22 22.39 8.62
C GLU A 287 -1.06 21.67 9.36
N SER A 288 -1.10 20.34 9.34
CA SER A 288 -0.09 19.43 9.88
C SER A 288 -0.41 18.00 9.44
N ASN A 289 0.57 17.10 9.48
CA ASN A 289 0.40 15.66 9.24
C ASN A 289 -0.24 14.88 10.42
N LYS A 290 -1.03 15.56 11.25
CA LYS A 290 -1.71 14.94 12.38
C LYS A 290 -3.13 14.57 11.98
N VAL A 291 -3.61 13.44 12.50
CA VAL A 291 -4.90 12.88 12.10
C VAL A 291 -5.92 13.01 13.23
N ARG A 292 -7.04 13.69 12.95
CA ARG A 292 -8.18 13.85 13.86
C ARG A 292 -9.32 12.88 13.53
N GLY A 293 -9.47 12.49 12.28
CA GLY A 293 -10.54 11.62 11.82
C GLY A 293 -10.34 11.13 10.40
N ALA A 294 -11.34 10.44 9.89
CA ALA A 294 -11.41 9.93 8.52
C ALA A 294 -12.66 10.45 7.81
N PHE A 295 -12.61 10.42 6.49
CA PHE A 295 -13.76 10.74 5.65
C PHE A 295 -13.92 9.72 4.53
N PHE A 296 -15.16 9.59 4.07
CA PHE A 296 -15.53 8.85 2.88
C PHE A 296 -16.48 9.69 2.03
N MET A 297 -16.36 9.54 0.73
CA MET A 297 -17.23 10.13 -0.27
C MET A 297 -17.53 9.09 -1.34
N SER A 298 -18.79 9.04 -1.76
CA SER A 298 -19.20 8.34 -2.97
C SER A 298 -19.41 9.37 -4.06
N LEU A 299 -18.74 9.21 -5.20
CA LEU A 299 -18.84 10.11 -6.34
C LEU A 299 -19.53 9.40 -7.51
N ASP A 300 -20.36 10.13 -8.24
CA ASP A 300 -20.97 9.64 -9.47
C ASP A 300 -19.89 9.40 -10.52
N PRO A 301 -19.82 8.21 -11.15
CA PRO A 301 -18.70 7.88 -12.04
C PRO A 301 -18.68 8.71 -13.33
N ARG A 302 -19.79 9.35 -13.73
CA ARG A 302 -19.86 10.13 -14.97
C ARG A 302 -19.62 11.61 -14.73
N THR A 303 -20.29 12.16 -13.73
CA THR A 303 -20.25 13.59 -13.41
C THR A 303 -19.20 13.92 -12.36
N LYS A 304 -18.67 12.90 -11.65
CA LYS A 304 -17.75 13.01 -10.53
C LYS A 304 -18.29 13.86 -9.36
N ALA A 305 -19.59 14.17 -9.38
CA ALA A 305 -20.27 14.90 -8.33
C ALA A 305 -20.38 14.02 -7.06
N VAL A 306 -20.27 14.64 -5.90
CA VAL A 306 -20.47 13.98 -4.61
C VAL A 306 -21.93 13.53 -4.49
N ILE A 307 -22.14 12.22 -4.41
CA ILE A 307 -23.45 11.59 -4.12
C ILE A 307 -23.70 11.60 -2.61
N HIS A 308 -22.68 11.22 -1.84
CA HIS A 308 -22.71 11.14 -0.38
C HIS A 308 -21.34 11.46 0.19
N GLU A 309 -21.30 12.09 1.36
CA GLU A 309 -20.08 12.32 2.13
C GLU A 309 -20.32 12.04 3.60
N SER A 310 -19.31 11.47 4.26
CA SER A 310 -19.34 11.17 5.68
C SER A 310 -17.98 11.47 6.30
N TYR A 311 -17.99 12.08 7.49
CA TYR A 311 -16.81 12.44 8.25
C TYR A 311 -16.97 11.94 9.68
N GLN A 312 -15.95 11.27 10.20
CA GLN A 312 -15.95 10.81 11.57
C GLN A 312 -14.64 11.18 12.28
N ALA A 313 -14.80 11.93 13.36
CA ALA A 313 -13.71 12.21 14.28
C ALA A 313 -13.40 10.98 15.12
N PHE A 314 -12.13 10.65 15.29
CA PHE A 314 -11.71 9.57 16.16
C PHE A 314 -11.96 9.93 17.63
N SER A 315 -12.41 8.99 18.45
CA SER A 315 -12.56 9.25 19.88
C SER A 315 -11.19 9.44 20.52
N ASP A 316 -11.12 10.23 21.61
CA ASP A 316 -9.89 10.34 22.40
C ASP A 316 -9.42 8.96 22.88
N ASP A 317 -10.36 8.08 23.22
CA ASP A 317 -10.09 6.70 23.62
C ASP A 317 -9.42 5.89 22.51
N LEU A 318 -9.82 6.06 21.23
CA LEU A 318 -9.14 5.42 20.10
C LEU A 318 -7.72 5.97 19.95
N ILE A 319 -7.57 7.30 20.02
CA ILE A 319 -6.28 7.98 19.86
C ILE A 319 -5.29 7.55 20.94
N THR A 320 -5.75 7.31 22.17
CA THR A 320 -4.90 6.95 23.31
C THR A 320 -4.94 5.47 23.68
N GLN A 321 -5.66 4.63 22.93
CA GLN A 321 -5.99 3.24 23.28
C GLN A 321 -4.77 2.40 23.70
N TYR A 322 -3.65 2.57 23.00
CA TYR A 322 -2.41 1.81 23.22
C TYR A 322 -1.27 2.66 23.80
N MET A 323 -1.61 3.80 24.39
CA MET A 323 -0.69 4.58 25.21
C MET A 323 -0.69 4.04 26.64
N THR A 324 0.47 3.98 27.27
CA THR A 324 0.51 3.78 28.73
C THR A 324 -0.14 4.99 29.42
N ALA A 325 -0.65 4.82 30.64
CA ALA A 325 -1.25 5.91 31.42
C ALA A 325 -0.35 7.18 31.51
N ARG A 326 0.98 6.98 31.54
CA ARG A 326 1.95 8.08 31.52
C ARG A 326 2.02 8.80 30.18
N GLU A 327 1.99 8.06 29.07
CA GLU A 327 2.00 8.60 27.72
C GLU A 327 0.71 9.34 27.42
N GLU A 328 -0.43 8.77 27.79
CA GLU A 328 -1.75 9.39 27.67
C GLU A 328 -1.82 10.72 28.45
N ALA A 329 -1.43 10.72 29.74
CA ALA A 329 -1.41 11.94 30.55
C ALA A 329 -0.50 13.03 29.95
N LYS A 330 0.63 12.62 29.33
CA LYS A 330 1.53 13.54 28.64
C LYS A 330 0.91 14.08 27.35
N ALA A 331 0.18 13.25 26.59
CA ALA A 331 -0.52 13.66 25.38
C ALA A 331 -1.62 14.66 25.71
N LYS A 332 -2.49 14.35 26.69
CA LYS A 332 -3.56 15.24 27.18
C LYS A 332 -3.02 16.58 27.67
N LYS A 333 -2.01 16.57 28.54
CA LYS A 333 -1.36 17.81 29.01
C LYS A 333 -0.75 18.65 27.88
N LYS A 334 -0.22 18.00 26.83
CA LYS A 334 0.36 18.70 25.67
C LYS A 334 -0.74 19.32 24.79
N ALA A 335 -1.84 18.61 24.60
CA ALA A 335 -3.04 19.06 23.91
C ALA A 335 -3.64 20.29 24.62
N GLU A 336 -3.93 20.17 25.93
CA GLU A 336 -4.43 21.27 26.77
C GLU A 336 -3.51 22.51 26.73
N LYS A 337 -2.19 22.32 26.88
CA LYS A 337 -1.22 23.42 26.85
C LYS A 337 -1.23 24.18 25.52
N LYS A 338 -1.59 23.50 24.43
CA LYS A 338 -1.59 24.06 23.08
C LYS A 338 -2.98 24.48 22.60
N ASP A 339 -4.02 24.24 23.41
CA ASP A 339 -5.42 24.41 23.01
C ASP A 339 -5.70 23.65 21.69
N GLU A 340 -5.24 22.39 21.63
CA GLU A 340 -5.39 21.51 20.47
C GLU A 340 -6.13 20.23 20.87
N ASP A 341 -6.92 19.68 19.95
CA ASP A 341 -7.45 18.32 20.08
C ASP A 341 -6.33 17.27 20.13
N LEU A 342 -6.61 16.16 20.83
CA LEU A 342 -5.85 14.93 20.66
C LEU A 342 -5.95 14.46 19.21
N GLN A 343 -4.81 14.05 18.67
CA GLN A 343 -4.68 13.63 17.28
C GLN A 343 -3.65 12.51 17.20
N LEU A 344 -3.88 11.56 16.30
CA LEU A 344 -2.89 10.56 15.93
C LEU A 344 -1.72 11.23 15.20
N PHE A 345 -0.54 10.63 15.30
CA PHE A 345 0.62 11.01 14.51
C PHE A 345 0.54 10.32 13.16
N GLU A 346 0.74 11.08 12.07
CA GLU A 346 1.00 10.68 10.67
C GLU A 346 0.72 9.22 10.29
N TYR A 347 -0.23 9.05 9.37
CA TYR A 347 -0.58 7.77 8.77
C TYR A 347 -0.53 7.92 7.26
N ASP A 348 -0.05 6.88 6.59
CA ASP A 348 -0.14 6.75 5.14
C ASP A 348 -1.32 5.82 4.85
N LEU A 349 -2.20 6.21 3.93
CA LEU A 349 -3.30 5.35 3.50
C LEU A 349 -2.81 4.36 2.45
N ASP A 350 -3.19 3.10 2.64
CA ASP A 350 -2.73 2.00 1.79
C ASP A 350 -3.77 1.68 0.71
N GLU A 351 -5.03 1.46 1.11
CA GLU A 351 -6.10 1.08 0.18
C GLU A 351 -7.52 1.31 0.71
N ILE A 352 -8.48 1.34 -0.21
CA ILE A 352 -9.91 1.20 0.06
C ILE A 352 -10.34 -0.17 -0.45
N ILE A 353 -10.71 -1.05 0.48
CA ILE A 353 -11.24 -2.39 0.20
C ILE A 353 -12.76 -2.28 0.06
N ARG A 354 -13.27 -2.48 -1.16
CA ARG A 354 -14.72 -2.56 -1.43
C ARG A 354 -15.29 -3.85 -0.84
N ARG A 355 -16.47 -3.77 -0.21
CA ARG A 355 -17.22 -4.92 0.29
C ARG A 355 -18.34 -5.27 -0.67
N ASP A 356 -18.66 -6.56 -0.75
CA ASP A 356 -19.74 -7.08 -1.62
C ASP A 356 -21.13 -6.53 -1.28
N ASP A 357 -21.34 -6.07 -0.04
CA ASP A 357 -22.61 -5.48 0.39
C ASP A 357 -22.75 -3.98 0.08
N GLY A 358 -21.77 -3.39 -0.62
CA GLY A 358 -21.73 -1.98 -0.98
C GLY A 358 -21.04 -1.08 0.04
N GLY A 359 -20.64 -1.61 1.20
CA GLY A 359 -19.77 -0.91 2.15
C GLY A 359 -18.31 -0.88 1.68
N ALA A 360 -17.44 -0.26 2.48
CA ALA A 360 -16.02 -0.24 2.20
C ALA A 360 -15.19 -0.12 3.49
N VAL A 361 -13.92 -0.49 3.40
CA VAL A 361 -12.96 -0.34 4.48
C VAL A 361 -11.75 0.43 3.99
N LEU A 362 -11.42 1.50 4.69
CA LEU A 362 -10.20 2.28 4.49
C LEU A 362 -9.15 1.75 5.45
N VAL A 363 -7.98 1.43 4.91
CA VAL A 363 -6.85 0.90 5.66
C VAL A 363 -5.66 1.82 5.49
N GLY A 364 -4.96 2.10 6.59
CA GLY A 364 -3.69 2.81 6.55
C GLY A 364 -2.76 2.40 7.67
N GLU A 365 -1.53 2.88 7.59
CA GLU A 365 -0.44 2.52 8.50
C GLU A 365 0.33 3.75 8.95
N GLN A 366 0.65 3.79 10.24
CA GLN A 366 1.60 4.77 10.74
C GLN A 366 3.00 4.43 10.21
N TYR A 367 3.42 5.08 9.13
CA TYR A 367 4.72 4.86 8.49
C TYR A 367 5.54 6.15 8.44
N TYR A 368 6.85 6.02 8.68
CA TYR A 368 7.82 7.04 8.30
C TYR A 368 9.22 6.42 8.20
N SER A 369 10.10 7.09 7.45
CA SER A 369 11.51 6.70 7.33
C SER A 369 12.45 7.89 7.56
N TYR A 370 13.65 7.61 8.06
CA TYR A 370 14.68 8.63 8.24
C TYR A 370 16.08 8.03 8.13
N THR A 371 17.07 8.87 7.85
CA THR A 371 18.48 8.44 7.77
C THR A 371 19.30 9.03 8.91
N THR A 372 20.27 8.26 9.41
CA THR A 372 21.29 8.74 10.34
C THR A 372 22.68 8.52 9.74
N THR A 373 23.56 9.52 9.81
CA THR A 373 24.93 9.42 9.29
C THR A 373 25.92 9.56 10.45
N VAL A 374 26.77 8.55 10.61
CA VAL A 374 27.81 8.53 11.65
C VAL A 374 29.18 8.53 10.97
N CYS A 375 30.01 9.51 11.31
CA CYS A 375 31.37 9.66 10.80
C CYS A 375 32.40 9.38 11.89
N THR A 376 33.33 8.48 11.65
CA THR A 376 34.45 8.15 12.53
C THR A 376 35.79 8.56 11.91
N PRO A 377 36.72 9.15 12.69
CA PRO A 377 38.07 9.42 12.21
C PRO A 377 38.80 8.12 11.84
N THR A 378 39.51 8.12 10.72
CA THR A 378 40.39 7.00 10.34
C THR A 378 41.78 7.19 10.92
N GLN A 379 42.55 6.11 11.05
CA GLN A 379 43.93 6.15 11.57
C GLN A 379 44.86 7.11 10.80
N ASN A 380 44.52 7.46 9.56
CA ASN A 380 45.31 8.37 8.70
C ASN A 380 44.80 9.82 8.71
N GLY A 381 43.95 10.21 9.68
CA GLY A 381 43.40 11.57 9.78
C GLY A 381 42.28 11.89 8.79
N GLY A 382 41.78 10.89 8.05
CA GLY A 382 40.56 11.01 7.23
C GLY A 382 39.30 10.77 8.06
N GLN A 383 38.13 10.81 7.40
CA GLN A 383 36.86 10.44 8.01
C GLN A 383 36.20 9.31 7.21
N SER A 384 35.65 8.33 7.91
CA SER A 384 34.80 7.28 7.35
C SER A 384 33.38 7.49 7.85
N CYS A 385 32.45 7.78 6.93
CA CYS A 385 31.05 7.95 7.26
C CYS A 385 30.24 6.75 6.78
N HIS A 386 29.28 6.30 7.59
CA HIS A 386 28.26 5.35 7.17
C HIS A 386 26.88 5.93 7.46
N THR A 387 25.96 5.71 6.52
CA THR A 387 24.56 6.14 6.61
C THR A 387 23.69 4.92 6.86
N VAL A 388 22.79 5.03 7.84
CA VAL A 388 21.80 4.02 8.20
C VAL A 388 20.42 4.56 7.90
N SER A 389 19.67 3.86 7.05
CA SER A 389 18.25 4.14 6.80
C SER A 389 17.41 3.37 7.81
N HIS A 390 16.46 4.06 8.45
CA HIS A 390 15.53 3.50 9.42
C HIS A 390 14.11 3.51 8.83
N TYR A 391 13.41 2.40 8.93
CA TYR A 391 12.02 2.23 8.49
C TYR A 391 11.15 1.91 9.70
N ILE A 392 10.13 2.73 9.93
CA ILE A 392 9.24 2.61 11.09
C ILE A 392 7.84 2.37 10.57
N HIS A 393 7.28 1.20 10.88
CA HIS A 393 5.91 0.84 10.57
C HIS A 393 5.23 0.51 11.90
N ASN A 394 4.33 1.36 12.36
CA ASN A 394 3.60 1.21 13.62
C ASN A 394 2.14 0.84 13.36
N ASP A 395 1.20 1.40 14.13
CA ASP A 395 -0.17 0.93 14.19
C ASP A 395 -0.87 0.99 12.83
N ILE A 396 -1.73 0.00 12.57
CA ILE A 396 -2.63 -0.02 11.41
C ILE A 396 -3.96 0.58 11.85
N ILE A 397 -4.53 1.48 11.06
CA ILE A 397 -5.89 1.99 11.27
C ILE A 397 -6.83 1.36 10.26
N VAL A 398 -8.00 0.96 10.74
CA VAL A 398 -9.05 0.36 9.93
C VAL A 398 -10.33 1.15 10.17
N VAL A 399 -10.88 1.75 9.12
CA VAL A 399 -12.08 2.60 9.18
C VAL A 399 -13.14 1.98 8.28
N ASN A 400 -14.29 1.66 8.85
CA ASN A 400 -15.35 0.97 8.13
C ASN A 400 -16.52 1.91 7.79
N MET A 401 -16.97 1.81 6.56
CA MET A 401 -18.11 2.52 6.00
C MET A 401 -19.25 1.53 5.68
N ASP A 402 -20.47 1.90 6.04
CA ASP A 402 -21.67 1.13 5.70
C ASP A 402 -22.05 1.26 4.21
N PRO A 403 -22.99 0.43 3.72
CA PRO A 403 -23.46 0.53 2.33
C PRO A 403 -24.17 1.83 1.94
N LYS A 404 -24.51 2.70 2.90
CA LYS A 404 -25.09 4.03 2.62
C LYS A 404 -24.01 5.09 2.46
N GLY A 405 -22.76 4.76 2.83
CA GLY A 405 -21.63 5.66 2.77
C GLY A 405 -21.30 6.32 4.11
N ASP A 406 -21.91 5.89 5.22
CA ASP A 406 -21.66 6.44 6.55
C ASP A 406 -20.55 5.66 7.27
N ILE A 407 -19.63 6.38 7.91
CA ILE A 407 -18.59 5.75 8.74
C ILE A 407 -19.24 5.21 10.03
N GLU A 408 -19.11 3.92 10.27
CA GLU A 408 -19.71 3.25 11.44
C GLU A 408 -18.72 3.24 12.62
N TRP A 409 -17.47 2.88 12.33
CA TRP A 409 -16.45 2.70 13.35
C TRP A 409 -15.04 2.83 12.77
N ALA A 410 -14.09 3.10 13.66
CA ALA A 410 -12.67 3.00 13.41
C ALA A 410 -12.02 2.18 14.54
N THR A 411 -11.05 1.35 14.19
CA THR A 411 -10.27 0.55 15.14
C THR A 411 -8.79 0.59 14.76
N THR A 412 -7.92 0.23 15.69
CA THR A 412 -6.47 0.17 15.44
C THR A 412 -5.92 -1.21 15.75
N ILE A 413 -4.96 -1.67 14.95
CA ILE A 413 -4.22 -2.91 15.18
C ILE A 413 -2.82 -2.52 15.64
N PRO A 414 -2.48 -2.78 16.91
CA PRO A 414 -1.23 -2.29 17.46
C PRO A 414 -0.03 -3.10 16.94
N LYS A 415 0.98 -2.40 16.44
CA LYS A 415 2.29 -3.01 16.12
C LYS A 415 3.44 -2.00 16.24
N ARG A 416 4.66 -2.51 16.42
CA ARG A 416 5.87 -1.69 16.65
C ARG A 416 7.02 -2.24 15.83
N GLN A 417 7.13 -1.87 14.55
CA GLN A 417 8.19 -2.39 13.69
C GLN A 417 9.23 -1.31 13.41
N HIS A 418 10.50 -1.65 13.64
CA HIS A 418 11.64 -0.79 13.34
C HIS A 418 12.74 -1.64 12.73
N THR A 419 13.07 -1.37 11.47
CA THR A 419 14.15 -2.05 10.76
C THR A 419 15.16 -1.05 10.20
N THR A 420 16.35 -1.53 9.86
CA THR A 420 17.43 -0.70 9.33
C THR A 420 18.09 -1.33 8.11
N ASN A 421 18.36 -0.50 7.11
CA ASN A 421 19.08 -0.87 5.88
C ASN A 421 18.51 -2.10 5.13
N ASP A 422 17.23 -2.42 5.33
CA ASP A 422 16.55 -3.55 4.71
C ASP A 422 15.45 -3.13 3.73
N GLY A 423 15.33 -1.83 3.40
CA GLY A 423 14.25 -1.34 2.54
C GLY A 423 12.84 -1.49 3.13
N GLY A 424 12.71 -1.84 4.42
CA GLY A 424 11.44 -2.19 5.05
C GLY A 424 10.87 -3.55 4.63
N TYR A 425 11.68 -4.45 4.04
CA TYR A 425 11.21 -5.73 3.49
C TYR A 425 10.49 -6.64 4.49
N TYR A 426 10.82 -6.53 5.78
CA TYR A 426 10.24 -7.35 6.86
C TYR A 426 9.17 -6.62 7.68
N SER A 427 8.87 -5.38 7.33
CA SER A 427 7.92 -4.52 8.02
C SER A 427 6.62 -4.40 7.21
N SER A 428 5.67 -3.63 7.75
CA SER A 428 4.30 -3.50 7.25
C SER A 428 3.46 -4.76 7.49
N TYR A 429 2.38 -4.91 6.75
CA TYR A 429 1.41 -5.99 6.83
C TYR A 429 0.96 -6.43 5.43
N THR A 430 0.23 -7.53 5.38
CA THR A 430 -0.60 -7.93 4.23
C THR A 430 -2.01 -8.21 4.77
N VAL A 431 -3.04 -7.94 3.98
CA VAL A 431 -4.44 -8.11 4.39
C VAL A 431 -5.16 -9.05 3.42
N GLY A 432 -5.93 -9.99 3.97
CA GLY A 432 -6.83 -10.85 3.21
C GLY A 432 -8.26 -10.70 3.72
N VAL A 433 -9.22 -10.63 2.80
CA VAL A 433 -10.65 -10.56 3.06
C VAL A 433 -11.23 -11.97 2.99
N LYS A 434 -11.96 -12.41 4.02
CA LYS A 434 -12.79 -13.61 3.95
C LYS A 434 -14.15 -13.34 4.55
N GLY A 435 -15.19 -13.37 3.72
CA GLY A 435 -16.55 -13.00 4.14
C GLY A 435 -16.58 -11.58 4.72
N ASP A 436 -17.00 -11.44 5.97
CA ASP A 436 -17.08 -10.16 6.69
C ASP A 436 -15.86 -9.85 7.58
N ARG A 437 -14.73 -10.53 7.34
CA ARG A 437 -13.52 -10.43 8.16
C ARG A 437 -12.31 -10.01 7.36
N LEU A 438 -11.49 -9.19 7.98
CA LEU A 438 -10.17 -8.80 7.49
C LEU A 438 -9.09 -9.50 8.31
N HIS A 439 -8.16 -10.15 7.64
CA HIS A 439 -7.06 -10.88 8.25
C HIS A 439 -5.74 -10.20 7.90
N PHE A 440 -5.21 -9.43 8.86
CA PHE A 440 -3.92 -8.76 8.75
C PHE A 440 -2.81 -9.67 9.23
N ILE A 441 -1.77 -9.87 8.42
CA ILE A 441 -0.64 -10.73 8.75
C ILE A 441 0.65 -9.90 8.73
N PHE A 442 1.41 -9.94 9.82
CA PHE A 442 2.65 -9.18 9.96
C PHE A 442 3.63 -9.86 10.93
N ASN A 443 4.92 -9.48 10.84
CA ASN A 443 5.94 -9.89 11.82
C ASN A 443 5.80 -9.07 13.10
N ASP A 444 5.88 -9.73 14.25
CA ASP A 444 5.64 -9.12 15.56
C ASP A 444 6.49 -9.77 16.67
N ASN A 445 6.28 -9.33 17.91
CA ASN A 445 6.78 -9.94 19.12
C ASN A 445 5.68 -10.79 19.79
N ALA A 446 5.98 -12.04 20.14
CA ALA A 446 5.05 -12.98 20.75
C ALA A 446 4.45 -12.49 22.08
N GLU A 447 5.14 -11.61 22.83
CA GLU A 447 4.56 -10.98 24.01
C GLU A 447 3.35 -10.11 23.67
N ASN A 448 3.30 -9.53 22.46
CA ASN A 448 2.22 -8.64 22.06
C ASN A 448 0.89 -9.38 21.93
N LEU A 449 0.87 -10.70 21.72
CA LEU A 449 -0.35 -11.52 21.65
C LEU A 449 -1.19 -11.46 22.94
N PHE A 450 -0.56 -11.14 24.07
CA PHE A 450 -1.21 -11.08 25.39
C PHE A 450 -1.37 -9.65 25.93
N ARG A 451 -1.01 -8.63 25.14
CA ARG A 451 -1.11 -7.21 25.52
C ARG A 451 -2.52 -6.67 25.25
N SER A 452 -2.98 -5.82 26.15
CA SER A 452 -4.28 -5.14 26.07
C SER A 452 -4.13 -3.63 25.88
N ALA A 453 -5.25 -2.92 25.72
CA ALA A 453 -5.27 -1.46 25.78
C ALA A 453 -4.57 -0.95 27.06
N GLY A 454 -3.80 0.13 26.95
CA GLY A 454 -2.97 0.67 28.02
C GLY A 454 -1.63 -0.03 28.28
N ASP A 455 -1.39 -1.22 27.70
CA ASP A 455 -0.11 -1.89 27.82
C ASP A 455 0.95 -1.33 26.87
N LYS A 456 2.21 -1.40 27.30
CA LYS A 456 3.34 -1.10 26.42
C LYS A 456 3.63 -2.27 25.48
N PHE A 457 3.34 -2.07 24.20
CA PHE A 457 3.71 -3.00 23.13
C PHE A 457 5.22 -3.06 22.92
N LYS A 458 5.71 -4.26 22.63
CA LYS A 458 7.13 -4.54 22.37
C LYS A 458 7.46 -4.31 20.90
N PRO A 459 8.67 -3.81 20.59
CA PRO A 459 9.17 -3.82 19.22
C PRO A 459 9.20 -5.23 18.65
N MET A 460 8.96 -5.34 17.35
CA MET A 460 9.14 -6.56 16.56
C MET A 460 10.52 -7.16 16.81
N ASP A 461 10.55 -8.47 17.00
CA ASP A 461 11.79 -9.22 17.29
C ASP A 461 12.17 -10.08 16.07
N LEU A 462 12.85 -9.49 15.09
CA LEU A 462 13.31 -10.23 13.91
C LEU A 462 14.43 -11.21 14.29
N GLY A 463 14.13 -12.51 14.23
CA GLY A 463 15.11 -13.58 14.47
C GLY A 463 15.47 -13.85 15.94
N GLY A 464 14.85 -13.15 16.88
CA GLY A 464 14.99 -13.43 18.31
C GLY A 464 13.99 -14.47 18.82
N LYS A 465 14.08 -14.78 20.12
CA LYS A 465 13.23 -15.79 20.76
C LYS A 465 11.77 -15.37 20.87
N ALA A 466 11.44 -14.10 20.69
CA ALA A 466 10.08 -13.63 20.70
C ALA A 466 9.50 -13.43 19.30
N SER A 467 10.21 -13.78 18.23
CA SER A 467 9.69 -13.64 16.86
C SER A 467 8.41 -14.44 16.67
N VAL A 468 7.41 -13.82 16.05
CA VAL A 468 6.17 -14.48 15.64
C VAL A 468 5.61 -13.79 14.40
N VAL A 469 4.88 -14.55 13.58
CA VAL A 469 3.98 -13.99 12.57
C VAL A 469 2.60 -13.91 13.20
N THR A 470 2.12 -12.70 13.44
CA THR A 470 0.80 -12.44 14.02
C THR A 470 -0.24 -12.38 12.92
N MET A 471 -1.39 -12.99 13.16
CA MET A 471 -2.63 -12.74 12.42
C MET A 471 -3.56 -11.92 13.32
N ALA A 472 -3.85 -10.69 12.91
CA ALA A 472 -4.89 -9.85 13.52
C ALA A 472 -6.15 -9.94 12.66
N THR A 473 -7.22 -10.47 13.23
CA THR A 473 -8.53 -10.55 12.58
C THR A 473 -9.41 -9.40 13.06
N VAL A 474 -9.91 -8.59 12.14
CA VAL A 474 -10.93 -7.58 12.40
C VAL A 474 -12.27 -8.12 11.94
N SER A 475 -13.24 -8.21 12.86
CA SER A 475 -14.62 -8.57 12.53
C SER A 475 -15.41 -7.38 12.02
N ARG A 476 -16.61 -7.65 11.48
CA ARG A 476 -17.55 -6.64 10.96
C ARG A 476 -17.87 -5.50 11.92
N ASP A 477 -17.84 -5.74 13.23
CA ASP A 477 -18.10 -4.75 14.28
C ASP A 477 -16.82 -4.03 14.79
N GLY A 478 -15.68 -4.23 14.13
CA GLY A 478 -14.41 -3.57 14.46
C GLY A 478 -13.65 -4.21 15.61
N HIS A 479 -14.09 -5.37 16.12
CA HIS A 479 -13.35 -6.09 17.16
C HIS A 479 -12.10 -6.77 16.59
N VAL A 480 -10.96 -6.57 17.27
CA VAL A 480 -9.65 -7.06 16.85
C VAL A 480 -9.22 -8.23 17.73
N VAL A 481 -8.97 -9.38 17.12
CA VAL A 481 -8.38 -10.55 17.77
C VAL A 481 -7.01 -10.84 17.18
N ARG A 482 -5.98 -11.00 18.02
CA ARG A 482 -4.59 -11.25 17.59
C ARG A 482 -4.12 -12.61 18.06
N GLU A 483 -3.65 -13.42 17.12
CA GLU A 483 -3.25 -14.81 17.33
C GLU A 483 -1.94 -15.08 16.57
N ALA A 484 -1.13 -16.05 17.00
CA ALA A 484 -0.01 -16.46 16.16
C ALA A 484 -0.54 -17.22 14.94
N LEU A 485 -0.12 -16.82 13.74
CA LEU A 485 -0.48 -17.52 12.50
C LEU A 485 0.24 -18.87 12.40
N MET A 486 1.47 -18.94 12.91
CA MET A 486 2.29 -20.13 12.88
C MET A 486 2.79 -20.48 14.27
N ASP A 487 3.18 -21.75 14.42
CA ASP A 487 3.77 -22.24 15.65
C ASP A 487 5.02 -21.41 15.98
N PRO A 488 5.13 -20.82 17.19
CA PRO A 488 6.33 -20.12 17.61
C PRO A 488 7.60 -21.00 17.57
N GLU A 489 7.50 -22.33 17.57
CA GLU A 489 8.69 -23.18 17.36
C GLU A 489 9.24 -23.12 15.93
N LYS A 490 8.47 -22.60 14.97
CA LYS A 490 8.88 -22.34 13.57
C LYS A 490 9.40 -20.91 13.32
N ARG A 491 9.88 -20.24 14.37
CA ARG A 491 10.47 -18.86 14.42
C ARG A 491 11.53 -18.50 13.36
N ASP A 492 12.02 -19.49 12.64
CA ASP A 492 13.14 -19.35 11.71
C ASP A 492 12.76 -18.64 10.41
N LEU A 493 11.48 -18.60 10.04
CA LEU A 493 10.98 -17.92 8.85
C LEU A 493 10.44 -16.53 9.20
N ILE A 494 10.93 -15.51 8.50
CA ILE A 494 10.49 -14.13 8.62
C ILE A 494 9.63 -13.80 7.41
N LEU A 495 8.38 -13.39 7.63
CA LEU A 495 7.46 -13.00 6.55
C LEU A 495 8.01 -11.77 5.82
N ARG A 496 7.72 -11.66 4.52
CA ARG A 496 7.80 -10.38 3.79
C ARG A 496 6.38 -9.96 3.42
N PRO A 497 5.72 -9.14 4.25
CA PRO A 497 4.30 -8.83 4.07
C PRO A 497 4.01 -8.21 2.71
N LYS A 498 4.84 -7.25 2.26
CA LYS A 498 4.71 -6.60 0.94
C LYS A 498 4.96 -7.51 -0.26
N GLY A 499 5.46 -8.74 -0.03
CA GLY A 499 5.58 -9.77 -1.07
C GLY A 499 4.48 -10.83 -0.99
N SER A 500 3.42 -10.56 -0.24
CA SER A 500 2.32 -11.47 0.05
C SER A 500 1.01 -10.83 -0.39
N HIS A 501 0.12 -11.59 -1.03
CA HIS A 501 -1.09 -11.08 -1.66
C HIS A 501 -2.24 -12.09 -1.56
N GLN A 502 -3.46 -11.58 -1.42
CA GLN A 502 -4.64 -12.41 -1.54
C GLN A 502 -4.85 -12.84 -2.99
N LEU A 503 -5.14 -14.12 -3.20
CA LEU A 503 -5.50 -14.67 -4.50
C LEU A 503 -6.90 -14.21 -4.92
N ALA A 504 -7.36 -14.65 -6.09
CA ALA A 504 -8.73 -14.38 -6.54
C ALA A 504 -9.81 -15.01 -5.63
N ASP A 505 -9.42 -15.92 -4.73
CA ASP A 505 -10.26 -16.54 -3.73
C ASP A 505 -9.86 -16.13 -2.28
N ASP A 506 -10.40 -16.82 -1.28
CA ASP A 506 -10.16 -16.53 0.14
C ASP A 506 -8.76 -16.97 0.62
N ARG A 507 -7.85 -17.38 -0.27
CA ARG A 507 -6.50 -17.82 0.12
C ARG A 507 -5.50 -16.70 -0.05
N MET A 508 -4.51 -16.66 0.84
CA MET A 508 -3.46 -15.67 0.85
C MET A 508 -2.12 -16.32 0.51
N PHE A 509 -1.49 -15.84 -0.54
CA PHE A 509 -0.14 -16.19 -0.92
C PHE A 509 0.87 -15.47 -0.04
N ILE A 510 1.78 -16.19 0.63
CA ILE A 510 2.79 -15.60 1.50
C ILE A 510 4.21 -15.95 1.07
N TYR A 511 5.11 -14.97 1.20
CA TYR A 511 6.54 -15.14 0.99
C TYR A 511 7.29 -14.95 2.31
N ALA A 512 8.08 -15.96 2.71
CA ALA A 512 8.87 -15.89 3.94
C ALA A 512 10.32 -16.28 3.68
N THR A 513 11.25 -15.63 4.39
CA THR A 513 12.69 -15.80 4.20
C THR A 513 13.40 -16.12 5.50
N ARG A 514 14.53 -16.80 5.38
CA ARG A 514 15.52 -17.03 6.43
C ARG A 514 16.90 -16.91 5.82
N LYS A 515 17.60 -15.81 6.11
CA LYS A 515 18.92 -15.53 5.50
C LYS A 515 18.82 -15.54 3.96
N ARG A 516 19.36 -16.56 3.29
CA ARG A 516 19.34 -16.74 1.83
C ARG A 516 18.39 -17.83 1.37
N ASP A 517 17.66 -18.43 2.30
CA ASP A 517 16.66 -19.45 2.04
C ASP A 517 15.27 -18.81 2.17
N TYR A 518 14.30 -19.35 1.44
CA TYR A 518 12.94 -18.84 1.44
C TYR A 518 11.93 -19.94 1.15
N ARG A 519 10.68 -19.65 1.48
CA ARG A 519 9.52 -20.49 1.17
C ARG A 519 8.37 -19.62 0.71
N PHE A 520 7.58 -20.19 -0.17
CA PHE A 520 6.23 -19.73 -0.42
C PHE A 520 5.25 -20.53 0.42
N GLY A 521 4.20 -19.89 0.86
CA GLY A 521 3.11 -20.52 1.58
C GLY A 521 1.77 -20.07 1.05
N LEU A 522 0.75 -20.85 1.36
CA LEU A 522 -0.63 -20.53 1.11
C LEU A 522 -1.37 -20.59 2.43
N VAL A 523 -1.95 -19.47 2.83
CA VAL A 523 -2.80 -19.36 4.01
C VAL A 523 -4.24 -19.54 3.57
N SER A 524 -4.95 -20.46 4.22
CA SER A 524 -6.40 -20.62 4.05
C SER A 524 -7.07 -20.22 5.36
N PHE A 525 -7.85 -19.14 5.32
CA PHE A 525 -8.64 -18.71 6.47
C PHE A 525 -9.85 -19.65 6.63
N GLN A 526 -10.31 -19.88 7.86
CA GLN A 526 -11.44 -20.75 8.21
C GLN A 526 -12.74 -19.98 8.37
#